data_AF-A0A4Z2DX41-F1
#
_entry.id   AF-A0A4Z2DX41-F1
#
_cell.length_a   1.000
_cell.length_b   1.000
_cell.length_c   1.000
_cell.angle_alpha   90.00
_cell.angle_beta   90.00
_cell.angle_gamma   90.00
#
_symmetry.space_group_name_H-M   'P 1'
#
loop_
_entity.id
_entity.type
_entity.pdbx_description
1 polymer ?
#
loop_
_entity_poly.entity_id
_entity_poly.type
_entity_poly.pdbx_seq_one_letter_code
_entity_poly.pdbx_strand_id
1 'polypeptide(L)'
;MAFESRLQHLFFNLTKEAKAFTDYNIRSYFLRKIDKTYNHLSKVKDPNILELELKKNEDLLEVLKRQSALNNMYPVRKSVLE
;
A
#
# COMPACT_ATOMS: atom_id res chain seq x y z
N MET A 1 4.57 21.19 3.10
CA MET A 1 4.06 20.75 4.42
C MET A 1 2.80 19.88 4.29
N ALA A 2 1.74 20.34 3.62
CA ALA A 2 0.52 19.53 3.43
C ALA A 2 0.75 18.23 2.62
N PHE A 3 1.54 18.30 1.54
CA PHE A 3 1.79 17.15 0.67
C PHE A 3 2.58 16.02 1.35
N GLU A 4 3.73 16.34 1.95
CA GLU A 4 4.56 15.38 2.69
C GLU A 4 3.77 14.65 3.78
N SER A 5 2.92 15.38 4.51
CA SER A 5 2.05 14.79 5.53
C SER A 5 1.01 13.84 4.91
N ARG A 6 0.33 14.24 3.83
CA ARG A 6 -0.63 13.39 3.11
C ARG A 6 0.04 12.13 2.57
N LEU A 7 1.23 12.27 1.98
CA LEU A 7 2.05 11.16 1.51
C LEU A 7 2.36 10.21 2.68
N GLN A 8 2.93 10.71 3.78
CA GLN A 8 3.28 9.90 4.93
C GLN A 8 2.07 9.15 5.53
N HIS A 9 0.92 9.83 5.67
CA HIS A 9 -0.31 9.22 6.16
C HIS A 9 -0.83 8.12 5.22
N LEU A 10 -0.85 8.37 3.91
CA LEU A 10 -1.30 7.39 2.92
C LEU A 10 -0.40 6.14 2.96
N PHE A 11 0.91 6.32 2.99
CA PHE A 11 1.86 5.21 3.01
C PHE A 11 1.83 4.42 4.32
N PHE A 12 1.63 5.09 5.45
CA PHE A 12 1.36 4.41 6.72
C PHE A 12 0.12 3.52 6.63
N ASN A 13 -0.99 4.05 6.09
CA ASN A 13 -2.23 3.30 5.95
C ASN A 13 -2.10 2.13 4.96
N LEU A 14 -1.47 2.34 3.80
CA LEU A 14 -1.19 1.27 2.83
C LEU A 14 -0.36 0.16 3.46
N THR A 15 0.68 0.52 4.23
CA THR A 15 1.55 -0.45 4.92
C THR A 15 0.77 -1.23 5.97
N LYS A 16 -0.10 -0.55 6.73
CA LYS A 16 -0.96 -1.19 7.73
C LYS A 16 -1.89 -2.23 7.09
N GLU A 17 -2.58 -1.85 6.00
CA GLU A 17 -3.48 -2.77 5.29
C GLU A 17 -2.73 -3.91 4.60
N ALA A 18 -1.55 -3.65 4.02
CA ALA A 18 -0.70 -4.68 3.45
C ALA A 18 -0.24 -5.72 4.49
N LYS A 19 0.05 -5.30 5.72
CA LYS A 19 0.40 -6.20 6.83
C LYS A 19 -0.77 -7.06 7.30
N ALA A 20 -2.01 -6.65 7.03
CA ALA A 20 -3.21 -7.39 7.44
C ALA A 20 -3.50 -8.61 6.55
N PHE A 21 -2.82 -8.79 5.42
CA PHE A 21 -2.92 -9.99 4.60
C PHE A 21 -2.26 -11.18 5.32
N THR A 22 -2.96 -12.30 5.39
CA THR A 22 -2.43 -13.56 5.93
C THR A 22 -1.49 -14.25 4.96
N ASP A 23 -1.73 -14.14 3.66
CA ASP A 23 -0.86 -14.71 2.63
C ASP A 23 0.49 -13.97 2.56
N TYR A 24 1.58 -14.70 2.80
CA TYR A 24 2.95 -14.20 2.77
C TYR A 24 3.32 -13.51 1.45
N ASN A 25 2.97 -14.12 0.32
CA ASN A 25 3.37 -13.64 -0.99
C ASN A 25 2.69 -12.32 -1.30
N ILE A 26 1.38 -12.23 -0.99
CA ILE A 26 0.59 -11.02 -1.17
C ILE A 26 1.12 -9.91 -0.25
N ARG A 27 1.29 -10.20 1.04
CA ARG A 27 1.84 -9.26 2.04
C ARG A 27 3.20 -8.72 1.61
N SER A 28 4.12 -9.62 1.26
CA SER A 28 5.49 -9.26 0.87
C SER A 28 5.55 -8.47 -0.44
N TYR A 29 4.71 -8.83 -1.41
CA TYR A 29 4.59 -8.08 -2.66
C TYR A 29 4.15 -6.64 -2.40
N PHE A 30 3.07 -6.44 -1.65
CA PHE A 30 2.54 -5.11 -1.39
C PHE A 30 3.51 -4.27 -0.57
N LEU A 31 4.13 -4.82 0.48
CA LEU A 31 5.13 -4.08 1.26
C LEU A 31 6.28 -3.57 0.39
N ARG A 32 6.83 -4.42 -0.50
CA ARG A 32 7.89 -4.02 -1.43
C ARG A 32 7.41 -2.99 -2.46
N LYS A 33 6.18 -3.15 -2.97
CA LYS A 33 5.59 -2.19 -3.93
C LYS A 33 5.42 -0.82 -3.28
N ILE A 34 4.85 -0.78 -2.07
CA ILE A 34 4.61 0.44 -1.30
C ILE A 34 5.93 1.16 -1.04
N ASP A 35 6.96 0.48 -0.55
CA ASP A 35 8.27 1.11 -0.32
C ASP A 35 8.89 1.70 -1.60
N LYS A 36 8.84 0.96 -2.71
CA LYS A 36 9.31 1.46 -4.02
C LYS A 36 8.52 2.69 -4.48
N THR A 37 7.20 2.68 -4.36
CA THR A 37 6.35 3.79 -4.76
C THR A 37 6.58 5.02 -3.87
N TYR A 38 6.79 4.85 -2.56
CA TYR A 38 7.11 5.96 -1.66
C TYR A 38 8.41 6.65 -2.05
N ASN A 39 9.46 5.85 -2.26
CA ASN A 39 10.78 6.32 -2.64
C ASN A 39 10.80 6.98 -4.03
N HIS A 40 9.87 6.61 -4.90
CA HIS A 40 9.67 7.27 -6.19
C HIS A 40 8.97 8.61 -6.01
N LEU A 41 7.80 8.63 -5.34
CA LEU A 41 6.98 9.84 -5.20
C LEU A 41 7.69 10.94 -4.39
N SER A 42 8.49 10.59 -3.38
CA SER A 42 9.28 11.58 -2.63
C SER A 42 10.32 12.33 -3.48
N LYS A 43 10.63 11.85 -4.69
CA LYS A 43 11.60 12.47 -5.61
C LYS A 43 10.94 13.19 -6.78
N VAL A 44 9.64 13.00 -7.01
CA VAL A 44 8.92 13.67 -8.10
C VAL A 44 8.75 15.15 -7.74
N LYS A 45 9.08 16.05 -8.66
CA LYS A 45 8.99 17.51 -8.46
C LYS A 45 7.75 18.12 -9.11
N ASP A 46 7.14 17.43 -10.07
CA ASP A 46 5.94 17.89 -10.76
C ASP A 46 4.70 17.68 -9.87
N PRO A 47 4.03 18.76 -9.44
CA PRO A 47 2.85 18.68 -8.56
C PRO A 47 1.67 17.95 -9.22
N ASN A 48 1.51 18.03 -10.54
CA ASN A 48 0.38 17.40 -11.24
C ASN A 48 0.54 15.89 -11.29
N ILE A 49 1.77 15.42 -11.54
CA ILE A 49 2.11 13.99 -11.52
C ILE A 49 1.95 13.45 -10.10
N LEU A 50 2.43 14.19 -9.10
CA LEU A 50 2.30 13.82 -7.70
C LEU A 50 0.83 13.67 -7.26
N GLU A 51 -0.04 14.62 -7.61
CA GLU A 51 -1.45 14.56 -7.25
C GLU A 51 -2.17 13.38 -7.93
N LEU A 52 -1.89 13.16 -9.22
CA LEU A 52 -2.43 12.03 -9.97
C LEU A 52 -2.03 10.68 -9.33
N GLU A 53 -0.76 10.52 -9.00
CA GLU A 53 -0.25 9.30 -8.39
C GLU A 53 -0.73 9.11 -6.96
N LEU A 54 -0.86 10.18 -6.17
CA LEU A 54 -1.48 10.11 -4.84
C LEU A 54 -2.91 9.59 -4.93
N LYS A 55 -3.71 10.14 -5.84
CA LYS A 55 -5.11 9.71 -6.02
C LYS A 55 -5.20 8.22 -6.38
N LYS A 56 -4.32 7.74 -7.27
CA LYS A 56 -4.24 6.31 -7.60
C LYS A 56 -3.91 5.44 -6.38
N ASN A 57 -3.05 5.92 -5.49
CA ASN A 57 -2.69 5.21 -4.27
C ASN A 57 -3.78 5.28 -3.19
N GLU A 58 -4.59 6.33 -3.17
CA GLU A 58 -5.81 6.42 -2.35
C GLU A 58 -6.87 5.41 -2.84
N ASP A 59 -7.09 5.32 -4.14
CA ASP A 59 -7.97 4.30 -4.73
C ASP A 59 -7.46 2.88 -4.43
N LEU A 60 -6.14 2.67 -4.50
CA LEU A 60 -5.49 1.41 -4.13
C LEU A 60 -5.68 1.07 -2.65
N LEU A 61 -5.64 2.05 -1.74
CA LEU A 61 -5.88 1.84 -0.32
C LEU A 61 -7.29 1.26 -0.09
N GLU A 62 -8.30 1.79 -0.76
CA GLU A 62 -9.67 1.29 -0.65
C GLU A 62 -9.79 -0.14 -1.21
N VAL A 63 -9.06 -0.46 -2.29
CA VAL A 63 -8.97 -1.84 -2.79
C VAL A 63 -8.30 -2.75 -1.76
N LEU A 64 -7.16 -2.34 -1.19
CA LEU A 64 -6.43 -3.12 -0.20
C LEU A 64 -7.27 -3.44 1.03
N LYS A 65 -8.03 -2.47 1.56
CA LYS A 65 -8.95 -2.68 2.70
C LYS A 65 -9.98 -3.78 2.43
N ARG A 66 -10.57 -3.80 1.22
CA ARG A 66 -11.54 -4.84 0.83
C ARG A 66 -10.86 -6.19 0.66
N GLN A 67 -9.69 -6.20 0.02
CA GLN A 67 -8.95 -7.43 -0.27
C GLN A 67 -8.35 -8.06 1.00
N SER A 68 -7.90 -7.26 1.96
CA SER A 68 -7.42 -7.75 3.26
C SER A 68 -8.56 -8.38 4.04
N ALA A 69 -9.73 -7.75 4.08
CA ALA A 69 -10.93 -8.30 4.69
C ALA A 69 -11.35 -9.63 4.05
N LEU A 70 -11.41 -9.71 2.72
CA LEU A 70 -11.73 -10.95 2.00
C LEU A 70 -10.69 -12.06 2.25
N ASN A 71 -9.40 -11.72 2.23
CA ASN A 71 -8.33 -12.67 2.52
C ASN A 71 -8.45 -13.26 3.93
N ASN A 72 -8.88 -12.46 4.90
CA ASN A 72 -9.11 -12.91 6.28
C ASN A 72 -10.37 -13.77 6.42
N MET A 73 -11.39 -13.59 5.56
CA MET A 73 -12.57 -14.46 5.53
C MET A 73 -12.29 -15.84 4.93
N TYR A 74 -11.32 -15.92 4.01
CA TYR A 74 -10.93 -17.15 3.34
C TYR A 74 -9.43 -17.43 3.56
N PRO A 75 -9.03 -17.78 4.80
CA PRO A 75 -7.64 -17.98 5.14
C PRO A 75 -7.05 -19.14 4.34
N VAL A 76 -5.96 -18.87 3.65
CA VAL A 76 -5.18 -19.86 2.91
C VAL A 76 -4.17 -20.51 3.86
N ARG A 77 -3.80 -21.77 3.63
CA ARG A 77 -2.71 -22.40 4.39
C ARG A 77 -1.44 -21.56 4.25
N LYS A 78 -0.77 -21.35 5.37
CA LYS A 78 0.51 -20.64 5.45
C LYS A 78 1.52 -21.27 4.47
N SER A 79 2.29 -20.40 3.84
CA SER A 79 3.38 -20.81 2.96
C SER A 79 4.49 -21.50 3.76
N VAL A 80 5.29 -22.35 3.12
CA VAL A 80 6.50 -22.96 3.72
C VAL A 80 7.55 -21.90 4.08
N LEU A 81 7.44 -20.70 3.50
CA LEU A 81 8.33 -19.56 3.76
C LEU A 81 7.98 -18.78 5.04
N GLU A 82 6.86 -19.08 5.69
CA GLU A 82 6.44 -18.44 6.96
C GLU A 82 6.93 -19.16 8.22
#